data_AF-A0A2U1STN8-F1
#
_entry.id   AF-A0A2U1STN8-F1
#
_cell.length_a   1.000
_cell.length_b   1.000
_cell.length_c   1.000
_cell.angle_alpha   90.00
_cell.angle_beta   90.00
_cell.angle_gamma   90.00
#
_symmetry.space_group_name_H-M   'P 1'
#
loop_
_entity.id
_entity.type
_entity.pdbx_description
1 polymer ?
#
loop_
_entity_poly.entity_id
_entity_poly.type
_entity_poly.pdbx_seq_one_letter_code
_entity_poly.pdbx_strand_id
1 'polypeptide(L)'
;MELGRSEWSEARAHMIGKRALIGLTRVTPHGKVLRQMFGTIAAIDGTGVDIELEGKDAGRKVRLPPDLGRFRIAGPGDYLLWETGEILADPDFVGAFTVNEAA
;
A
#
# COMPACT_ATOMS: atom_id res chain seq x y z
N MET A 1 -6.21 19.27 13.64
CA MET A 1 -6.54 18.21 14.61
C MET A 1 -5.43 17.19 14.50
N GLU A 2 -4.46 17.25 15.41
CA GLU A 2 -3.41 16.23 15.53
C GLU A 2 -4.07 15.01 16.17
N LEU A 3 -4.29 13.95 15.39
CA LEU A 3 -4.65 12.65 15.95
C LEU A 3 -3.54 12.27 16.94
N GLY A 4 -3.94 12.01 18.19
CA GLY A 4 -3.01 11.83 19.29
C GLY A 4 -2.01 10.72 18.99
N ARG A 5 -0.75 10.92 19.39
CA ARG A 5 0.39 10.01 19.21
C ARG A 5 0.07 8.54 19.58
N SER A 6 -0.95 8.31 20.41
CA SER A 6 -1.47 7.00 20.85
C SER A 6 -2.34 6.30 19.81
N GLU A 7 -3.36 6.97 19.25
CA GLU A 7 -4.23 6.40 18.20
C GLU A 7 -3.43 6.07 16.94
N TRP A 8 -2.42 6.90 16.65
CA TRP A 8 -1.49 6.66 15.56
C TRP A 8 -0.58 5.45 15.79
N SER A 9 -0.31 5.09 17.05
CA SER A 9 0.51 3.92 17.40
C SER A 9 -0.31 2.62 17.34
N GLU A 10 -1.55 2.65 17.83
CA GLU A 10 -2.45 1.49 17.79
C GLU A 10 -2.83 1.12 16.36
N ALA A 11 -3.21 2.09 15.52
CA ALA A 11 -3.54 1.84 14.12
C ALA A 11 -2.39 1.15 13.37
N ARG A 12 -1.14 1.59 13.60
CA ARG A 12 0.05 0.97 13.00
C ARG A 12 0.23 -0.49 13.42
N ALA A 13 0.11 -0.77 14.72
CA ALA A 13 0.30 -2.11 15.24
C ALA A 13 -0.71 -3.11 14.64
N HIS A 14 -1.94 -2.66 14.38
CA HIS A 14 -2.98 -3.49 13.75
C HIS A 14 -2.80 -3.69 12.25
N MET A 15 -2.00 -2.86 11.58
CA MET A 15 -1.75 -2.96 10.14
C MET A 15 -0.55 -3.86 9.82
N ILE A 16 0.45 -3.96 10.70
CA ILE A 16 1.62 -4.81 10.47
C ILE A 16 1.19 -6.29 10.38
N GLY A 17 1.72 -6.99 9.37
CA GLY A 17 1.38 -8.38 9.06
C GLY A 17 0.10 -8.56 8.25
N LYS A 18 -0.61 -7.48 7.92
CA LYS A 18 -1.84 -7.51 7.12
C LYS A 18 -1.56 -7.36 5.63
N ARG A 19 -2.42 -7.95 4.80
CA ARG A 19 -2.29 -7.90 3.34
C ARG A 19 -2.96 -6.64 2.80
N ALA A 20 -2.26 -5.93 1.93
CA ALA A 20 -2.76 -4.71 1.33
C ALA A 20 -2.67 -4.77 -0.20
N LEU A 21 -3.76 -4.39 -0.86
CA LEU A 21 -3.78 -4.04 -2.27
C LEU A 21 -3.38 -2.57 -2.43
N ILE A 22 -2.40 -2.31 -3.28
CA ILE A 22 -1.81 -0.97 -3.45
C ILE A 22 -1.96 -0.56 -4.92
N GLY A 23 -2.74 0.50 -5.14
CA GLY A 23 -2.73 1.26 -6.39
C GLY A 23 -1.71 2.39 -6.29
N LEU A 24 -0.66 2.33 -7.10
CA LEU A 24 0.39 3.35 -7.15
C LEU A 24 0.30 4.12 -8.48
N THR A 25 0.03 5.41 -8.39
CA THR A 25 0.18 6.34 -9.52
C THR A 25 1.56 6.99 -9.42
N ARG A 26 2.44 6.69 -10.37
CA ARG A 26 3.71 7.40 -10.54
C ARG A 26 3.51 8.56 -11.51
N VAL A 27 3.81 9.76 -11.08
CA VAL A 27 3.82 10.95 -11.94
C VAL A 27 5.26 11.17 -12.40
N THR A 28 5.48 11.08 -13.71
CA THR A 28 6.78 11.26 -14.36
C THR A 28 6.70 12.43 -15.35
N PRO A 29 7.83 12.94 -15.89
CA PRO A 29 7.82 13.97 -16.93
C PRO A 29 7.07 13.55 -18.20
N HIS A 30 6.91 12.25 -18.44
CA HIS A 30 6.24 11.69 -19.61
C HIS A 30 4.75 11.38 -19.37
N GLY A 31 4.23 11.60 -18.16
CA GLY A 31 2.83 11.39 -17.82
C GLY A 31 2.63 10.60 -16.53
N LYS A 32 1.44 10.01 -16.39
CA LYS A 32 1.07 9.22 -15.21
C LYS A 32 1.11 7.73 -15.55
N VAL A 33 1.85 6.96 -14.78
CA VAL A 33 1.89 5.50 -14.86
C VAL A 33 1.12 4.95 -13.67
N LEU A 34 0.03 4.23 -13.93
CA LEU A 34 -0.73 3.53 -12.91
C LEU A 34 -0.24 2.08 -12.81
N ARG A 35 0.08 1.65 -11.61
CA ARG A 35 0.54 0.29 -11.29
C ARG A 35 -0.28 -0.28 -10.14
N GLN A 36 -0.64 -1.56 -10.19
CA GLN A 36 -1.21 -2.26 -9.04
C GLN A 36 -0.23 -3.31 -8.53
N MET A 37 -0.11 -3.40 -7.21
CA MET A 37 0.70 -4.41 -6.54
C MET A 37 0.04 -4.78 -5.23
N PHE A 38 0.43 -5.91 -4.66
CA PHE A 38 -0.05 -6.34 -3.36
C PHE A 38 1.07 -6.97 -2.56
N GLY A 39 0.87 -7.01 -1.25
CA GLY A 39 1.83 -7.59 -0.34
C GLY A 39 1.43 -7.42 1.10
N THR A 40 2.33 -7.83 1.98
CA THR A 40 2.15 -7.76 3.43
C THR A 40 2.84 -6.51 3.98
N ILE A 41 2.13 -5.78 4.85
CA ILE A 41 2.69 -4.61 5.55
C ILE A 41 3.75 -5.11 6.55
N ALA A 42 5.03 -4.84 6.27
CA ALA A 42 6.13 -5.34 7.07
C ALA A 42 6.51 -4.39 8.21
N ALA A 43 6.50 -3.07 7.96
CA ALA A 43 6.83 -2.06 8.95
C ALA A 43 6.15 -0.72 8.64
N ILE A 44 5.90 0.07 9.69
CA ILE A 44 5.41 1.45 9.57
C ILE A 44 6.20 2.35 10.52
N ASP A 45 6.90 3.33 9.96
CA ASP A 45 7.66 4.31 10.72
C ASP A 45 7.29 5.76 10.33
N GLY A 46 7.97 6.74 10.91
CA GLY A 46 7.73 8.16 10.60
C GLY A 46 8.14 8.58 9.18
N THR A 47 8.83 7.70 8.45
CA THR A 47 9.36 7.94 7.10
C THR A 47 8.57 7.22 6.02
N GLY A 48 7.82 6.17 6.35
CA GLY A 48 6.97 5.48 5.39
C GLY A 48 6.32 4.20 5.89
N VAL A 49 5.69 3.50 4.94
CA VAL A 49 5.11 2.17 5.12
C VAL A 49 5.85 1.21 4.21
N ASP A 50 6.48 0.20 4.80
CA ASP A 50 7.16 -0.87 4.07
C ASP A 50 6.20 -2.01 3.79
N ILE A 51 6.18 -2.42 2.53
CA ILE A 51 5.39 -3.54 2.04
C ILE A 51 6.34 -4.57 1.43
N GLU A 52 6.25 -5.80 1.91
CA GLU A 52 6.84 -6.96 1.28
C GLU A 52 5.90 -7.44 0.17
N LEU A 53 6.33 -7.25 -1.07
CA LEU A 53 5.50 -7.54 -2.23
C LEU A 53 5.36 -9.06 -2.41
N GLU A 54 4.18 -9.46 -2.86
CA GLU A 54 3.80 -10.84 -3.17
C GLU A 54 3.53 -11.00 -4.68
N GLY A 55 3.22 -12.23 -5.10
CA GLY A 55 2.87 -12.51 -6.50
C GLY A 55 4.05 -12.37 -7.46
N LYS A 56 3.84 -11.71 -8.61
CA LYS A 56 4.89 -11.44 -9.61
C LYS A 56 6.01 -10.55 -9.09
N ASP A 57 5.75 -9.81 -8.02
CA ASP A 57 6.73 -8.94 -7.38
C ASP A 57 7.37 -9.56 -6.13
N ALA A 58 7.13 -10.85 -5.87
CA ALA A 58 7.59 -11.55 -4.69
C ALA A 58 9.11 -11.38 -4.44
N GLY A 59 9.46 -11.14 -3.17
CA GLY A 59 10.83 -10.92 -2.73
C GLY A 59 11.33 -9.48 -2.89
N ARG A 60 10.51 -8.59 -3.47
CA ARG A 60 10.80 -7.14 -3.51
C ARG A 60 10.11 -6.42 -2.36
N LYS A 61 10.65 -5.25 -2.00
CA LYS A 61 10.03 -4.33 -1.04
C LYS A 61 9.71 -3.01 -1.70
N VAL A 62 8.58 -2.41 -1.34
CA VAL A 62 8.25 -1.04 -1.71
C VAL A 62 7.99 -0.23 -0.45
N ARG A 63 8.48 1.01 -0.44
CA ARG A 63 8.19 1.98 0.62
C ARG A 63 7.20 3.01 0.09
N LEU A 64 6.07 3.12 0.76
CA LEU A 64 5.03 4.10 0.49
C LEU A 64 5.18 5.31 1.42
N PRO A 65 4.65 6.49 1.03
CA PRO A 65 4.59 7.65 1.92
C PRO A 65 3.93 7.32 3.27
N PRO A 66 4.32 7.99 4.38
CA PRO A 66 3.78 7.75 5.72
C PRO A 66 2.37 8.34 5.90
N ASP A 67 1.48 8.12 4.93
CA ASP A 67 0.09 8.59 4.93
C ASP A 67 -0.86 7.40 5.12
N LEU A 68 -1.05 7.02 6.38
CA LEU A 68 -1.93 5.89 6.75
C LEU A 68 -3.39 6.15 6.40
N GLY A 69 -3.80 7.42 6.29
CA GLY A 69 -5.16 7.79 5.88
C GLY A 69 -5.51 7.39 4.45
N ARG A 70 -4.52 6.99 3.64
CA ARG A 70 -4.72 6.42 2.30
C ARG A 70 -5.13 4.96 2.31
N PHE A 71 -4.88 4.24 3.39
CA PHE A 71 -5.36 2.87 3.54
C PHE A 71 -6.79 2.87 4.04
N ARG A 72 -7.60 2.02 3.43
CA ARG A 72 -8.98 1.73 3.82
C ARG A 72 -9.11 0.25 4.02
N ILE A 73 -9.98 -0.17 4.93
CA ILE A 73 -10.34 -1.59 5.08
C ILE A 73 -10.90 -2.06 3.74
N ALA A 74 -10.36 -3.15 3.22
CA ALA A 74 -10.86 -3.74 1.99
C ALA A 74 -12.14 -4.55 2.28
N GLY A 75 -13.03 -4.59 1.28
CA GLY A 75 -14.18 -5.48 1.34
C GLY A 75 -13.72 -6.93 1.16
N PRO A 76 -14.47 -7.91 1.69
CA PRO A 76 -14.20 -9.31 1.38
C PRO A 76 -14.40 -9.58 -0.11
N GLY A 77 -13.62 -10.51 -0.66
CA GLY A 77 -13.70 -10.97 -2.03
C GLY A 77 -12.37 -11.01 -2.79
N ASP A 78 -12.47 -11.41 -4.05
CA ASP A 78 -11.33 -11.57 -4.94
C ASP A 78 -11.09 -10.31 -5.77
N TYR A 79 -9.87 -9.78 -5.67
CA TYR A 79 -9.43 -8.60 -6.41
C TYR A 79 -8.53 -9.02 -7.57
N LEU A 80 -8.99 -8.81 -8.80
CA LEU A 80 -8.18 -9.00 -10.00
C LEU A 80 -7.29 -7.77 -10.23
N LEU A 81 -5.97 -7.98 -10.21
CA LEU A 81 -5.01 -6.96 -10.64
C LEU A 81 -4.98 -6.92 -12.16
N TRP A 82 -5.50 -5.82 -12.74
CA TRP A 82 -5.68 -5.72 -14.19
C TRP A 82 -4.35 -5.74 -14.96
N GLU A 83 -3.26 -5.29 -14.33
CA GLU A 83 -1.94 -5.22 -14.97
C GLU A 83 -1.27 -6.59 -15.07
N THR A 84 -1.39 -7.41 -14.03
CA THR A 84 -0.68 -8.69 -13.93
C THR A 84 -1.54 -9.91 -14.21
N GLY A 85 -2.87 -9.78 -14.12
CA GLY A 85 -3.84 -10.87 -14.17
C GLY A 85 -3.90 -11.70 -12.88
N GLU A 86 -3.25 -11.24 -11.80
CA GLU A 86 -3.22 -11.95 -10.52
C GLU A 86 -4.50 -11.70 -9.71
N ILE A 87 -4.91 -12.71 -8.96
CA ILE A 87 -6.07 -12.63 -8.07
C ILE A 87 -5.56 -12.57 -6.63
N LEU A 88 -5.98 -11.51 -5.92
CA LEU A 88 -5.77 -11.34 -4.49
C LEU A 88 -7.08 -11.61 -3.76
N ALA A 89 -7.17 -12.74 -3.08
CA ALA A 89 -8.31 -13.08 -2.23
C ALA A 89 -8.22 -12.37 -0.87
N ASP A 90 -9.34 -11.77 -0.46
CA ASP A 90 -9.60 -11.20 0.86
C ASP A 90 -8.43 -10.37 1.44
N PRO A 91 -8.01 -9.27 0.77
CA PRO A 91 -7.06 -8.36 1.39
C PRO A 91 -7.66 -7.70 2.64
N ASP A 92 -6.83 -7.38 3.63
CA ASP A 92 -7.26 -6.61 4.80
C ASP A 92 -7.45 -5.13 4.45
N PHE A 93 -6.59 -4.59 3.57
CA PHE A 93 -6.56 -3.18 3.22
C PHE A 93 -6.44 -2.92 1.72
N VAL A 94 -6.95 -1.76 1.29
CA VAL A 94 -6.69 -1.16 -0.01
C VAL A 94 -6.13 0.25 0.16
N GLY A 95 -5.06 0.57 -0.56
CA GLY A 95 -4.40 1.86 -0.50
C GLY A 95 -4.16 2.46 -1.89
N ALA A 96 -4.44 3.75 -2.04
CA ALA A 96 -4.19 4.49 -3.28
C ALA A 96 -3.17 5.60 -3.04
N PHE A 97 -2.01 5.49 -3.68
CA PHE A 97 -0.88 6.40 -3.50
C PHE A 97 -0.54 7.09 -4.81
N THR A 98 -0.19 8.37 -4.73
CA THR A 98 0.42 9.10 -5.83
C THR A 98 1.81 9.51 -5.40
N VAL A 99 2.82 9.07 -6.14
CA VAL A 99 4.21 9.42 -5.92
C VAL A 99 4.70 10.19 -7.13
N ASN A 100 5.23 11.37 -6.90
CA ASN A 100 5.90 12.14 -7.93
C ASN A 100 7.36 11.65 -7.98
N GLU A 101 7.84 11.25 -9.16
CA GLU A 101 9.29 11.21 -9.36
C GLU A 101 9.75 12.67 -9.27
N ALA A 102 10.59 12.97 -8.28
CA ALA A 102 11.31 14.23 -8.28
C ALA A 102 12.10 14.29 -9.58
N ALA A 103 11.89 15.35 -10.35
CA ALA A 103 12.66 15.65 -11.56
C ALA A 103 14.14 15.83 -11.25
#